data_AF-A0A2D9YX96-F1
#
_entry.id   AF-A0A2D9YX96-F1
#
_cell.length_a   1.000
_cell.length_b   1.000
_cell.length_c   1.000
_cell.angle_alpha   90.00
_cell.angle_beta   90.00
_cell.angle_gamma   90.00
#
_symmetry.space_group_name_H-M   'P 1'
#
loop_
_entity.id
_entity.type
_entity.pdbx_description
1 polymer ?
#
loop_
_entity_poly.entity_id
_entity_poly.type
_entity_poly.pdbx_seq_one_letter_code
_entity_poly.pdbx_strand_id
1 'polypeptide(L)'
;MPSEHSMEDLPKPSADNVTLKKVNLGKTAVLSFGGWATKNRASLYKNKLRDLLSSGGFKTNGKFMVAQYNSPWAIPPFRKNEIIVRID
;
A
#
# COMPACT_ATOMS: atom_id res chain seq x y z
N MET A 1 -13.12 -0.93 -0.83
CA MET A 1 -14.39 -1.49 -1.34
C MET A 1 -14.76 -0.75 -2.60
N PRO A 2 -15.42 -1.40 -3.56
CA PRO A 2 -16.05 -0.71 -4.68
C PRO A 2 -16.96 0.40 -4.15
N SER A 3 -17.05 1.51 -4.87
CA SER A 3 -17.76 2.71 -4.42
C SER A 3 -19.28 2.50 -4.33
N GLU A 4 -19.83 1.47 -4.98
CA GLU A 4 -21.26 1.17 -4.95
C GLU A 4 -21.75 0.60 -3.60
N HIS A 5 -20.84 0.17 -2.72
CA HIS A 5 -21.20 -0.48 -1.46
C HIS A 5 -20.78 0.37 -0.24
N SER A 6 -21.73 0.60 0.66
CA SER A 6 -21.45 1.20 1.97
C SER A 6 -20.91 0.15 2.95
N MET A 7 -20.41 0.56 4.12
CA MET A 7 -19.92 -0.39 5.12
C MET A 7 -21.06 -1.21 5.73
N GLU A 8 -22.25 -0.61 5.76
CA GLU A 8 -23.48 -1.14 6.32
C GLU A 8 -24.08 -2.23 5.41
N ASP A 9 -23.81 -2.16 4.10
CA ASP A 9 -24.30 -3.13 3.10
C ASP A 9 -23.39 -4.37 2.95
N LEU A 10 -22.23 -4.38 3.61
CA LEU A 10 -21.26 -5.47 3.46
C LEU A 10 -21.75 -6.74 4.16
N PRO A 11 -21.62 -7.92 3.51
CA PRO A 11 -21.95 -9.17 4.15
C PRO A 11 -21.03 -9.41 5.34
N LYS A 12 -21.57 -10.04 6.39
CA LYS A 12 -20.76 -10.50 7.51
C LYS A 12 -19.78 -11.56 7.00
N PRO A 13 -18.48 -11.42 7.27
CA PRO A 13 -17.51 -12.45 6.91
C PRO A 13 -17.90 -13.79 7.54
N SER A 14 -17.85 -14.86 6.75
CA SER A 14 -18.16 -16.22 7.21
C SER A 14 -17.03 -16.85 8.04
N ALA A 15 -15.82 -16.30 7.94
CA ALA A 15 -14.64 -16.78 8.65
C ALA A 15 -14.25 -15.79 9.75
N ASP A 16 -14.01 -16.31 10.96
CA ASP A 16 -13.71 -15.50 12.16
C ASP A 16 -12.39 -14.73 12.07
N ASN A 17 -11.49 -15.14 11.17
CA ASN A 17 -10.21 -14.47 10.95
C ASN A 17 -10.30 -13.27 9.99
N VAL A 18 -11.49 -12.95 9.46
CA VAL A 18 -11.71 -11.83 8.54
C VAL A 18 -12.48 -10.73 9.26
N THR A 19 -11.91 -9.53 9.29
CA THR A 19 -12.55 -8.34 9.89
C THR A 19 -12.61 -7.19 8.90
N LEU A 20 -13.74 -6.50 8.86
CA LEU A 20 -13.92 -5.31 8.06
C LEU A 20 -13.42 -4.10 8.86
N LYS A 21 -12.57 -3.28 8.23
CA LYS A 21 -11.99 -2.08 8.86
C LYS A 21 -12.15 -0.89 7.94
N LYS A 22 -12.66 0.22 8.48
CA LYS A 22 -12.64 1.52 7.82
C LYS A 22 -11.25 2.11 7.94
N VAL A 23 -10.62 2.42 6.81
CA VAL A 23 -9.26 2.98 6.77
C VAL A 23 -9.31 4.34 6.08
N ASN A 24 -8.83 5.38 6.77
CA ASN A 24 -8.60 6.70 6.18
C ASN A 24 -7.08 6.96 6.14
N LEU A 25 -6.53 7.00 4.93
CA LEU A 25 -5.10 7.21 4.71
C LEU A 25 -4.70 8.69 4.71
N GLY A 26 -5.64 9.63 4.60
CA GLY A 26 -5.34 11.06 4.53
C GLY A 26 -4.32 11.38 3.42
N LYS A 27 -3.39 12.31 3.71
CA LYS A 27 -2.28 12.62 2.80
C LYS A 27 -1.22 11.52 2.86
N THR A 28 -0.80 11.02 1.71
CA THR A 28 0.19 9.96 1.60
C THR A 28 1.32 10.33 0.65
N ALA A 29 2.50 9.82 0.95
CA ALA A 29 3.62 9.77 0.03
C ALA A 29 3.70 8.37 -0.59
N VAL A 30 3.98 8.32 -1.89
CA VAL A 30 3.99 7.09 -2.68
C VAL A 30 5.27 7.01 -3.51
N LEU A 31 5.89 5.83 -3.52
CA LEU A 31 7.00 5.50 -4.41
C LEU A 31 6.66 4.26 -5.23
N SER A 32 6.62 4.40 -6.56
CA SER A 32 6.35 3.31 -7.48
C SER A 32 7.61 2.52 -7.85
N PHE A 33 7.44 1.23 -8.12
CA PHE A 33 8.53 0.34 -8.49
C PHE A 33 8.06 -0.90 -9.28
N GLY A 34 8.80 -1.28 -10.33
CA GLY A 34 8.43 -2.40 -11.22
C GLY A 34 9.32 -3.63 -11.09
N GLY A 35 8.80 -4.83 -11.35
CA GLY A 35 9.38 -6.12 -10.93
C GLY A 35 8.56 -6.80 -9.82
N TRP A 36 9.06 -7.92 -9.29
CA TRP A 36 8.40 -8.64 -8.18
C TRP A 36 8.49 -7.88 -6.85
N ALA A 37 7.38 -7.78 -6.11
CA ALA A 37 7.36 -7.18 -4.78
C ALA A 37 7.82 -8.17 -3.69
N THR A 38 9.01 -8.75 -3.85
CA THR A 38 9.61 -9.60 -2.81
C THR A 38 9.89 -8.79 -1.55
N LYS A 39 9.98 -9.45 -0.39
CA LYS A 39 10.24 -8.80 0.90
C LYS A 39 11.48 -7.90 0.86
N ASN A 40 12.58 -8.38 0.26
CA ASN A 40 13.82 -7.62 0.13
C ASN A 40 13.64 -6.38 -0.74
N ARG A 41 12.93 -6.53 -1.87
CA ARG A 41 12.71 -5.41 -2.79
C ARG A 41 11.77 -4.37 -2.20
N ALA A 42 10.68 -4.80 -1.58
CA ALA A 42 9.79 -3.90 -0.86
C ALA A 42 10.54 -3.14 0.26
N SER A 43 11.44 -3.81 0.99
CA SER A 43 12.28 -3.19 2.02
C SER A 43 13.23 -2.13 1.42
N LEU A 44 13.86 -2.43 0.27
CA LEU A 44 14.72 -1.49 -0.44
C LEU A 44 13.96 -0.20 -0.80
N TYR A 45 12.80 -0.31 -1.44
CA TYR A 45 12.01 0.85 -1.84
C TYR A 45 11.37 1.58 -0.64
N LYS A 46 11.06 0.87 0.43
CA LYS A 46 10.65 1.48 1.70
C LYS A 46 11.74 2.38 2.26
N ASN A 47 12.98 1.90 2.33
CA ASN A 47 14.10 2.71 2.82
C ASN A 47 14.33 3.91 1.90
N LYS A 48 14.30 3.70 0.58
CA LYS A 48 14.42 4.78 -0.40
C LYS A 48 13.34 5.86 -0.22
N LEU A 49 12.08 5.48 -0.02
CA LEU A 49 11.01 6.44 0.23
C LEU A 49 11.22 7.19 1.56
N ARG A 50 11.64 6.49 2.61
CA ARG A 50 11.96 7.12 3.91
C ARG A 50 13.07 8.16 3.78
N ASP A 51 14.13 7.84 3.06
CA ASP A 51 15.27 8.74 2.89
C ASP A 51 14.88 9.98 2.08
N LEU A 52 14.07 9.81 1.03
CA LEU A 52 13.50 10.91 0.25
C LEU A 52 12.64 11.83 1.13
N LEU A 53 11.75 11.27 1.93
CA LEU A 53 10.88 12.05 2.81
C LEU A 53 11.67 12.79 3.90
N SER A 54 12.69 12.14 4.49
CA SER A 54 13.57 12.77 5.46
C SER A 54 14.35 13.93 4.85
N SER A 55 14.83 13.78 3.61
CA SER A 55 15.54 14.85 2.90
C SER A 55 14.63 16.03 2.53
N GLY A 56 13.34 15.75 2.30
CA GLY A 56 12.31 16.76 2.02
C GLY A 56 11.66 17.38 3.27
N GLY A 57 12.07 16.99 4.48
CA GLY A 57 11.48 17.50 5.73
C GLY A 57 10.08 16.97 6.06
N PHE A 58 9.62 15.91 5.40
CA PHE A 58 8.32 15.30 5.66
C PHE A 58 8.39 14.29 6.82
N LYS A 59 7.44 14.37 7.74
CA LYS A 59 7.29 13.38 8.81
C LYS A 59 6.39 12.23 8.35
N THR A 60 6.87 11.00 8.51
CA THR A 60 6.10 9.79 8.21
C THR A 60 5.26 9.37 9.40
N ASN A 61 4.00 9.05 9.14
CA ASN A 61 3.04 8.61 10.15
C ASN A 61 2.57 7.17 9.93
N GLY A 62 2.82 6.33 10.92
CA GLY A 62 2.35 4.95 10.93
C GLY A 62 3.23 3.99 10.11
N LYS A 63 2.61 2.92 9.60
CA LYS A 63 3.32 1.83 8.93
C LYS A 63 3.33 2.05 7.41
N PHE A 64 4.45 1.68 6.79
CA PHE A 64 4.54 1.58 5.34
C PHE A 64 3.69 0.41 4.84
N MET A 65 3.00 0.63 3.74
CA MET A 65 2.16 -0.34 3.04
C MET A 65 2.79 -0.66 1.69
N VAL A 66 2.58 -1.90 1.23
CA VAL A 66 2.97 -2.33 -0.12
C VAL A 66 1.68 -2.61 -0.90
N ALA A 67 1.46 -1.86 -1.98
CA ALA A 67 0.36 -2.08 -2.90
C ALA A 67 0.86 -2.79 -4.16
N GLN A 68 0.20 -3.89 -4.54
CA GLN A 68 0.49 -4.65 -5.75
C GLN A 68 -0.78 -4.67 -6.60
N TYR A 69 -0.69 -4.17 -7.82
CA TYR A 69 -1.89 -3.96 -8.66
C TYR A 69 -2.07 -5.04 -9.72
N ASN A 70 -0.99 -5.67 -10.19
CA ASN A 70 -1.04 -6.59 -11.31
C ASN A 70 -1.25 -8.04 -10.89
N SER A 71 -1.95 -8.77 -11.76
CA SER A 71 -2.11 -10.23 -11.70
C SER A 71 -0.78 -10.98 -11.54
N PRO A 72 -0.75 -12.15 -10.88
CA PRO A 72 0.43 -13.01 -10.82
C PRO A 72 1.03 -13.31 -12.20
N TRP A 73 0.22 -13.32 -13.26
CA TRP A 73 0.65 -13.62 -14.64
C TRP A 73 1.26 -12.44 -15.40
N ALA A 74 1.26 -11.24 -14.82
CA ALA A 74 1.86 -10.07 -15.47
C ALA A 74 3.39 -10.20 -15.56
N ILE A 75 3.93 -9.91 -16.74
CA ILE A 75 5.36 -9.97 -17.04
C ILE A 75 6.14 -9.07 -16.06
N PRO A 76 7.18 -9.58 -15.38
CA PRO A 76 7.79 -8.92 -14.21
C PRO A 76 8.15 -7.43 -14.38
N PRO A 77 8.88 -6.99 -15.43
CA PRO A 77 9.23 -5.58 -15.61
C PRO A 77 8.03 -4.63 -15.72
N PHE A 78 6.88 -5.10 -16.22
CA PHE A 78 5.68 -4.27 -16.42
C PHE A 78 4.72 -4.29 -15.22
N ARG A 79 5.10 -4.95 -14.12
CA ARG A 79 4.34 -4.91 -12.88
C ARG A 79 4.45 -3.52 -12.26
N LYS A 80 3.34 -2.97 -11.79
CA LYS A 80 3.21 -1.76 -11.00
C LYS A 80 3.03 -2.16 -9.54
N ASN A 81 3.99 -1.75 -8.71
CA ASN A 81 3.90 -1.86 -7.27
C ASN A 81 4.19 -0.48 -6.67
N GLU A 82 3.67 -0.23 -5.48
CA GLU A 82 3.85 1.03 -4.77
C GLU A 82 4.17 0.78 -3.30
N ILE A 83 5.07 1.59 -2.74
CA ILE A 83 5.23 1.75 -1.30
C ILE A 83 4.50 3.02 -0.90
N ILE A 84 3.61 2.91 0.09
CA ILE A 84 2.75 4.00 0.55
C ILE A 84 3.01 4.24 2.04
N VAL A 85 3.12 5.49 2.44
CA VAL A 85 3.14 5.89 3.86
C VAL A 85 2.34 7.17 4.05
N ARG A 86 1.67 7.31 5.19
CA ARG A 86 1.01 8.58 5.51
C ARG A 86 2.05 9.62 5.90
N ILE A 87 1.74 10.87 5.60
CA ILE A 87 2.53 12.02 6.00
C ILE A 87 1.61 13.05 6.65
N ASP A 88 2.18 13.96 7.44
CA ASP A 88 1.49 15.15 7.95
C ASP A 88 1.37 16.24 6.85
#